data_AF-E7GMY3-F1
#
_entry.id   AF-E7GMY3-F1
#
_cell.length_a   1.000
_cell.length_b   1.000
_cell.length_c   1.000
_cell.angle_alpha   90.00
_cell.angle_beta   90.00
_cell.angle_gamma   90.00
#
_symmetry.space_group_name_H-M   'P 1'
#
loop_
_entity.id
_entity.type
_entity.pdbx_description
1 polymer ?
#
loop_
_entity_poly.entity_id
_entity_poly.type
_entity_poly.pdbx_seq_one_letter_code
_entity_poly.pdbx_strand_id
1 'polypeptide(L)'
;MSNRSLFSLGFIIGAASGATVAWYLLKDKYETLAQEEIDSVKEVFARREQEMKDETVKRNVAEGIKDSDRTKPDLKEYAEQLKKNGYTRYSDLSADDEGVSDKQTKPYVIPPEQFGDDENYDQISLTYYADGVLADENDEVIEDVEDAVGIDSLNRFGEYEDDSVFVRNDARKCDYEILLDQRTYSEVVEDMPHQMEV
;
A
#
# COMPACT_ATOMS: atom_id res chain seq x y z
N MET A 1 -51.23 43.90 22.58
CA MET A 1 -50.30 42.87 22.05
C MET A 1 -51.11 41.69 21.58
N SER A 2 -50.98 41.28 20.32
CA SER A 2 -51.81 40.21 19.74
C SER A 2 -51.28 38.83 20.17
N ASN A 3 -52.17 37.93 20.59
CA ASN A 3 -51.81 36.60 21.10
C ASN A 3 -50.90 35.81 20.15
N ARG A 4 -50.99 36.06 18.83
CA ARG A 4 -50.14 35.43 17.81
C ARG A 4 -48.65 35.76 17.94
N SER A 5 -48.32 37.00 18.35
CA SER A 5 -46.93 37.42 18.60
C SER A 5 -46.33 36.77 19.85
N LEU A 6 -47.17 36.40 20.82
CA LEU A 6 -46.74 35.76 22.06
C LEU A 6 -46.42 34.28 21.82
N PHE A 7 -47.24 33.59 21.02
CA PHE A 7 -46.99 32.20 20.62
C PHE A 7 -45.74 32.05 19.76
N SER A 8 -45.49 32.96 18.81
CA SER A 8 -44.28 32.94 17.99
C SER A 8 -43.01 33.20 18.82
N LEU A 9 -43.06 34.10 19.81
CA LEU A 9 -41.92 34.34 20.70
C LEU A 9 -41.61 33.12 21.57
N GLY A 10 -42.66 32.47 22.11
CA GLY A 10 -42.52 31.24 22.89
C GLY A 10 -41.90 30.09 22.09
N PHE A 11 -42.27 29.95 20.81
CA PHE A 11 -41.71 28.94 19.92
C PHE A 11 -40.21 29.17 19.65
N ILE A 12 -39.79 30.42 19.38
CA ILE A 12 -38.38 30.75 19.11
C ILE A 12 -37.53 30.49 20.36
N ILE A 13 -38.00 30.88 21.54
CA ILE A 13 -37.27 30.64 22.80
C ILE A 13 -37.20 29.14 23.11
N GLY A 14 -38.28 28.39 22.85
CA GLY A 14 -38.30 26.93 23.01
C GLY A 14 -37.38 26.19 22.03
N ALA A 15 -37.32 26.64 20.77
CA ALA A 15 -36.42 26.07 19.77
C ALA A 15 -34.94 26.34 20.12
N ALA A 16 -34.62 27.55 20.57
CA ALA A 16 -33.27 27.91 21.00
C ALA A 16 -32.83 27.09 22.23
N SER A 17 -33.68 26.98 23.26
CA SER A 17 -33.34 26.20 24.46
C SER A 17 -33.25 24.71 24.15
N GLY A 18 -34.17 24.16 23.35
CA GLY A 18 -34.14 22.77 22.91
C GLY A 18 -32.88 22.41 22.13
N ALA A 19 -32.45 23.28 21.20
CA ALA A 19 -31.22 23.08 20.44
C ALA A 19 -29.97 23.08 21.32
N THR A 20 -29.88 23.97 22.32
CA THR A 20 -28.73 24.01 23.24
C THR A 20 -28.63 22.75 24.10
N VAL A 21 -29.75 22.23 24.61
CA VAL A 21 -29.77 21.00 25.41
C VAL A 21 -29.43 19.78 24.55
N ALA A 22 -29.97 19.70 23.33
CA ALA A 22 -29.65 18.62 22.41
C ALA A 22 -28.17 18.61 22.04
N TRP A 23 -27.59 19.78 21.71
CA TRP A 23 -26.17 19.89 21.41
C TRP A 23 -25.29 19.47 22.60
N TYR A 24 -25.65 19.86 23.83
CA TYR A 24 -24.93 19.45 25.04
C TYR A 24 -24.96 17.93 25.24
N LEU A 25 -26.12 17.29 25.03
CA LEU A 25 -26.27 15.83 25.13
C LEU A 25 -25.54 15.05 24.03
N LEU A 26 -25.53 15.57 22.80
CA LEU A 26 -24.77 14.95 21.71
C LEU A 26 -23.27 15.09 21.97
N LYS A 27 -22.80 16.27 22.39
CA LYS A 27 -21.39 16.52 22.67
C LYS A 27 -20.82 15.53 23.69
N ASP A 28 -21.50 15.33 24.82
CA ASP A 28 -21.07 14.39 25.87
C ASP A 28 -20.98 12.94 25.36
N LYS A 29 -21.91 12.51 24.49
CA LYS A 29 -21.92 11.13 23.96
C LYS A 29 -20.85 10.85 22.89
N TYR A 30 -20.45 11.85 22.10
CA TYR A 30 -19.45 11.67 21.06
C TYR A 30 -18.02 11.99 21.53
N GLU A 31 -17.85 12.86 22.54
CA GLU A 31 -16.53 13.11 23.14
C GLU A 31 -16.07 11.93 24.03
N THR A 32 -17.00 11.26 24.73
CA THR A 32 -16.66 10.09 25.57
C THR A 32 -16.25 8.87 24.74
N LEU A 33 -16.79 8.70 23.53
CA LEU A 33 -16.43 7.58 22.65
C LEU A 33 -15.06 7.79 21.97
N ALA A 34 -14.72 9.03 21.62
CA ALA A 34 -13.47 9.35 20.92
C ALA A 34 -12.24 9.34 21.83
N GLN A 35 -12.39 9.65 23.13
CA GLN A 35 -11.25 9.66 24.05
C GLN A 35 -10.89 8.28 24.61
N GLU A 36 -11.83 7.35 24.72
CA GLU A 36 -11.57 6.00 25.24
C GLU A 36 -10.66 5.19 24.29
N GLU A 37 -10.86 5.29 22.98
CA GLU A 37 -10.02 4.60 21.99
C GLU A 37 -8.60 5.21 21.93
N ILE A 38 -8.48 6.54 21.96
CA ILE A 38 -7.18 7.24 21.88
C ILE A 38 -6.30 6.93 23.09
N ASP A 39 -6.86 6.98 24.31
CA ASP A 39 -6.07 6.76 25.52
C ASP A 39 -5.66 5.29 25.67
N SER A 40 -6.49 4.33 25.24
CA SER A 40 -6.11 2.91 25.27
C SER A 40 -4.90 2.61 24.38
N VAL A 41 -4.85 3.21 23.19
CA VAL A 41 -3.75 3.01 22.23
C VAL A 41 -2.48 3.65 22.78
N LYS A 42 -2.59 4.86 23.32
CA LYS A 42 -1.46 5.57 23.93
C LYS A 42 -0.85 4.80 25.11
N GLU A 43 -1.68 4.14 25.92
CA GLU A 43 -1.22 3.31 27.04
C GLU A 43 -0.53 2.03 26.55
N VAL A 44 -1.06 1.35 25.53
CA VAL A 44 -0.42 0.15 24.95
C VAL A 44 0.94 0.47 24.33
N PHE A 45 1.06 1.61 23.65
CA PHE A 45 2.34 2.07 23.10
C PHE A 45 3.32 2.49 24.20
N ALA A 46 2.87 3.21 25.22
CA ALA A 46 3.71 3.57 26.36
C ALA A 46 4.22 2.33 27.13
N ARG A 47 3.36 1.31 27.29
CA ARG A 47 3.74 0.03 27.89
C ARG A 47 4.79 -0.72 27.06
N ARG A 48 4.61 -0.80 25.73
CA ARG A 48 5.61 -1.42 24.83
C ARG A 48 6.93 -0.67 24.83
N GLU A 49 6.91 0.66 24.87
CA GLU A 49 8.14 1.45 24.91
C GLU A 49 8.89 1.27 26.24
N GLN A 50 8.17 1.15 27.36
CA GLN A 50 8.77 0.83 28.66
C GLN A 50 9.28 -0.61 28.72
N GLU A 51 8.55 -1.58 28.19
CA GLU A 51 9.00 -2.97 28.09
C GLU A 51 10.28 -3.08 27.24
N MET A 52 10.34 -2.41 26.08
CA MET A 52 11.56 -2.37 25.25
C MET A 52 12.74 -1.70 25.94
N LYS A 53 12.51 -0.61 26.70
CA LYS A 53 13.56 0.08 27.47
C LYS A 53 14.07 -0.80 28.61
N ASP A 54 13.19 -1.50 29.33
CA ASP A 54 13.58 -2.45 30.37
C ASP A 54 14.30 -3.67 29.79
N GLU A 55 13.91 -4.15 28.61
CA GLU A 55 14.57 -5.27 27.92
C GLU A 55 15.95 -4.86 27.40
N THR A 56 16.09 -3.66 26.81
CA THR A 56 17.40 -3.14 26.40
C THR A 56 18.30 -2.87 27.60
N VAL A 57 17.79 -2.33 28.71
CA VAL A 57 18.58 -2.14 29.93
C VAL A 57 19.00 -3.49 30.53
N LYS A 58 18.12 -4.49 30.57
CA LYS A 58 18.47 -5.85 31.03
C LYS A 58 19.50 -6.51 30.12
N ARG A 59 19.41 -6.33 28.80
CA ARG A 59 20.37 -6.83 27.80
C ARG A 59 21.74 -6.16 27.96
N ASN A 60 21.75 -4.83 28.11
CA ASN A 60 22.96 -4.04 28.31
C ASN A 60 23.64 -4.30 29.67
N VAL A 61 22.89 -4.70 30.71
CA VAL A 61 23.44 -5.07 32.03
C VAL A 61 23.92 -6.51 32.07
N ALA A 62 23.27 -7.43 31.35
CA ALA A 62 23.73 -8.82 31.20
C ALA A 62 25.00 -8.93 30.33
N GLU A 63 25.16 -8.02 29.38
CA GLU A 63 26.28 -7.97 28.44
C GLU A 63 27.37 -6.99 28.92
N GLY A 64 27.91 -7.25 30.11
CA GLY A 64 29.06 -6.52 30.64
C GLY A 64 30.28 -6.65 29.73
N ILE A 65 30.69 -5.53 29.12
CA ILE A 65 32.01 -5.22 28.54
C ILE A 65 32.52 -6.19 27.46
N LYS A 66 32.50 -5.72 26.20
CA LYS A 66 33.66 -5.77 25.28
C LYS A 66 33.44 -4.82 24.11
N ASP A 67 33.90 -3.59 24.32
CA ASP A 67 34.04 -2.56 23.31
C ASP A 67 35.35 -2.80 22.52
N SER A 68 35.43 -3.93 21.82
CA SER A 68 36.62 -4.33 21.06
C SER A 68 36.21 -5.21 19.88
N ASP A 69 36.63 -4.84 18.67
CA ASP A 69 36.40 -5.51 17.38
C ASP A 69 35.02 -5.37 16.73
N ARG A 70 34.74 -4.16 16.24
CA ARG A 70 33.96 -3.96 15.02
C ARG A 70 34.83 -3.43 13.88
N THR A 71 35.95 -4.09 13.62
CA THR A 71 36.63 -3.96 12.34
C THR A 71 35.73 -4.62 11.30
N LYS A 72 34.96 -3.81 10.56
CA LYS A 72 34.27 -4.29 9.37
C LYS A 72 35.32 -5.02 8.51
N PRO A 73 35.13 -6.32 8.18
CA PRO A 73 36.09 -7.03 7.34
C PRO A 73 36.21 -6.32 6.00
N ASP A 74 37.40 -6.37 5.42
CA ASP A 74 37.73 -5.68 4.16
C ASP A 74 36.73 -6.09 3.07
N LEU A 75 36.33 -5.14 2.22
CA LEU A 75 35.31 -5.33 1.18
C LEU A 75 35.63 -6.52 0.25
N LYS A 76 36.92 -6.85 0.12
CA LYS A 76 37.40 -8.04 -0.59
C LYS A 76 36.92 -9.36 -0.01
N GLU A 77 36.86 -9.49 1.31
CA GLU A 77 36.49 -10.75 1.97
C GLU A 77 35.00 -11.06 1.74
N TYR A 78 34.15 -10.03 1.74
CA TYR A 78 32.74 -10.14 1.34
C TYR A 78 32.58 -10.53 -0.14
N ALA A 79 33.38 -9.93 -1.03
CA ALA A 79 33.35 -10.28 -2.44
C ALA A 79 33.77 -11.75 -2.69
N GLU A 80 34.73 -12.27 -1.92
CA GLU A 80 35.15 -13.66 -1.98
C GLU A 80 34.09 -14.62 -1.41
N GLN A 81 33.40 -14.25 -0.33
CA GLN A 81 32.28 -15.04 0.20
C GLN A 81 31.10 -15.10 -0.78
N LEU A 82 30.76 -14.00 -1.45
CA LEU A 82 29.73 -13.98 -2.50
C LEU A 82 30.08 -14.93 -3.64
N LYS A 83 31.34 -14.93 -4.09
CA LYS A 83 31.83 -15.89 -5.10
C LYS A 83 31.78 -17.34 -4.61
N LYS A 84 32.21 -17.59 -3.37
CA LYS A 84 32.24 -18.94 -2.78
C LYS A 84 30.83 -19.53 -2.64
N ASN A 85 29.85 -18.68 -2.33
CA ASN A 85 28.46 -19.07 -2.13
C ASN A 85 27.64 -19.06 -3.43
N GLY A 86 28.28 -18.83 -4.58
CA GLY A 86 27.65 -18.94 -5.90
C GLY A 86 26.68 -17.82 -6.24
N TYR A 87 26.77 -16.65 -5.59
CA TYR A 87 25.91 -15.52 -5.93
C TYR A 87 26.31 -14.94 -7.30
N THR A 88 25.35 -14.91 -8.22
CA THR A 88 25.54 -14.38 -9.57
C THR A 88 25.69 -12.86 -9.52
N ARG A 89 26.79 -12.36 -10.08
CA ARG A 89 27.01 -10.93 -10.26
C ARG A 89 26.31 -10.48 -11.54
N TYR A 90 25.10 -9.96 -11.40
CA TYR A 90 24.30 -9.45 -12.53
C TYR A 90 24.90 -8.23 -13.24
N SER A 91 25.89 -7.55 -12.64
CA SER A 91 26.58 -6.41 -13.26
C SER A 91 27.66 -6.78 -14.29
N ASP A 92 28.08 -8.06 -14.34
CA ASP A 92 29.07 -8.56 -15.31
C ASP A 92 28.41 -9.38 -16.44
N LEU A 93 27.07 -9.34 -16.56
CA LEU A 93 26.35 -9.87 -17.74
C LEU A 93 26.62 -8.95 -18.95
N SER A 94 27.86 -8.99 -19.43
CA SER A 94 28.20 -8.64 -20.80
C SER A 94 27.55 -9.66 -21.73
N ALA A 95 27.08 -9.19 -22.88
CA ALA A 95 26.12 -9.81 -23.80
C ALA A 95 26.54 -11.13 -24.48
N ASP A 96 27.37 -11.97 -23.86
CA ASP A 96 27.99 -13.15 -24.49
C ASP A 96 27.91 -14.42 -23.60
N ASP A 97 26.76 -14.71 -22.97
CA ASP A 97 26.48 -16.05 -22.41
C ASP A 97 25.43 -16.76 -23.27
N GLU A 98 25.88 -17.47 -24.30
CA GLU A 98 25.07 -18.43 -25.05
C GLU A 98 24.90 -19.70 -24.18
N GLY A 99 23.85 -19.72 -23.34
CA GLY A 99 23.68 -20.80 -22.37
C GLY A 99 22.26 -21.14 -21.91
N VAL A 100 21.27 -20.28 -22.09
CA VAL A 100 19.83 -20.61 -22.07
C VAL A 100 19.19 -19.54 -22.95
N SER A 101 18.44 -19.92 -24.00
CA SER A 101 17.63 -18.92 -24.70
C SER A 101 16.45 -18.55 -23.81
N ASP A 102 16.68 -17.79 -22.73
CA ASP A 102 15.67 -16.88 -22.22
C ASP A 102 15.52 -15.80 -23.28
N LYS A 103 14.77 -16.15 -24.34
CA LYS A 103 14.06 -15.13 -25.08
C LYS A 103 13.17 -14.51 -24.02
N GLN A 104 13.56 -13.36 -23.48
CA GLN A 104 12.65 -12.53 -22.70
C GLN A 104 11.39 -12.38 -23.55
N THR A 105 10.38 -13.18 -23.24
CA THR A 105 9.12 -13.15 -23.93
C THR A 105 8.47 -11.86 -23.48
N LYS A 106 8.27 -10.96 -24.44
CA LYS A 106 7.50 -9.75 -24.18
C LYS A 106 6.18 -10.12 -23.51
N PRO A 107 5.68 -9.31 -22.58
CA PRO A 107 4.36 -9.53 -22.00
C PRO A 107 3.30 -9.73 -23.09
N TYR A 108 2.37 -10.65 -22.87
CA TYR A 108 1.34 -10.98 -23.84
C TYR A 108 0.00 -11.25 -23.17
N VAL A 109 -1.09 -10.93 -23.89
CA VAL A 109 -2.45 -11.15 -23.41
C VAL A 109 -2.78 -12.64 -23.36
N ILE A 110 -3.36 -13.07 -22.25
CA ILE A 110 -3.87 -14.43 -22.03
C ILE A 110 -5.40 -14.42 -21.87
N PRO A 111 -6.08 -15.53 -22.18
CA PRO A 111 -7.49 -15.69 -21.83
C PRO A 111 -7.71 -15.70 -20.31
N PRO A 112 -8.89 -15.28 -19.82
CA PRO A 112 -9.23 -15.30 -18.39
C PRO A 112 -9.09 -16.69 -17.76
N GLU A 113 -9.36 -17.76 -18.51
CA GLU A 113 -9.26 -19.13 -17.99
C GLU A 113 -7.83 -19.59 -17.70
N GLN A 114 -6.82 -18.89 -18.24
CA GLN A 114 -5.40 -19.19 -18.00
C GLN A 114 -4.80 -18.33 -16.87
N PHE A 115 -5.52 -17.30 -16.42
CA PHE A 115 -5.06 -16.42 -15.35
C PHE A 115 -4.99 -17.20 -14.04
N GLY A 116 -3.80 -17.25 -13.44
CA GLY A 116 -3.60 -17.97 -12.18
C GLY A 116 -3.67 -19.50 -12.27
N ASP A 117 -3.70 -20.08 -13.47
CA ASP A 117 -3.67 -21.54 -13.68
C ASP A 117 -2.29 -22.15 -13.34
N ASP A 118 -1.23 -21.35 -13.44
CA ASP A 118 0.14 -21.75 -13.08
C ASP A 118 0.53 -21.19 -11.71
N GLU A 119 0.70 -22.07 -10.72
CA GLU A 119 1.12 -21.70 -9.36
C GLU A 119 2.53 -21.06 -9.30
N ASN A 120 3.32 -21.14 -10.38
CA ASN A 120 4.62 -20.49 -10.47
C ASN A 120 4.54 -19.01 -10.87
N TYR A 121 3.33 -18.48 -11.11
CA TYR A 121 3.10 -17.09 -11.47
C TYR A 121 2.35 -16.37 -10.34
N ASP A 122 2.88 -15.24 -9.91
CA ASP A 122 2.20 -14.36 -8.97
C ASP A 122 1.03 -13.66 -9.66
N GLN A 123 -0.13 -13.60 -8.99
CA GLN A 123 -1.31 -12.92 -9.49
C GLN A 123 -1.34 -11.49 -8.94
N ILE A 124 -1.39 -10.50 -9.82
CA ILE A 124 -1.35 -9.08 -9.47
C ILE A 124 -2.49 -8.37 -10.19
N SER A 125 -3.34 -7.65 -9.45
CA SER A 125 -4.36 -6.78 -10.03
C SER A 125 -3.83 -5.35 -10.15
N LEU A 126 -4.06 -4.74 -11.31
CA LEU A 126 -3.67 -3.38 -11.66
C LEU A 126 -4.92 -2.61 -12.12
N THR A 127 -4.89 -1.29 -11.94
CA THR A 127 -5.95 -0.38 -12.39
C THR A 127 -5.43 0.53 -13.49
N TYR A 128 -6.11 0.54 -14.64
CA TYR A 128 -5.84 1.45 -15.75
C TYR A 128 -6.91 2.54 -15.80
N TYR A 129 -6.50 3.79 -15.52
CA TYR A 129 -7.40 4.93 -15.41
C TYR A 129 -7.61 5.63 -16.77
N ALA A 130 -8.67 6.44 -16.87
CA ALA A 130 -9.04 7.14 -18.10
C ALA A 130 -8.01 8.18 -18.59
N ASP A 131 -7.13 8.66 -17.71
CA ASP A 131 -6.00 9.53 -18.05
C ASP A 131 -4.74 8.75 -18.50
N GLY A 132 -4.85 7.42 -18.61
CA GLY A 132 -3.80 6.53 -19.10
C GLY A 132 -2.76 6.15 -18.07
N VAL A 133 -3.02 6.41 -16.79
CA VAL A 133 -2.18 5.97 -15.67
C VAL A 133 -2.48 4.50 -15.38
N LEU A 134 -1.43 3.72 -15.14
CA LEU A 134 -1.53 2.35 -14.63
C LEU A 134 -1.02 2.36 -13.19
N ALA A 135 -1.79 1.85 -12.25
CA ALA A 135 -1.39 1.75 -10.85
C ALA A 135 -1.64 0.35 -10.29
N ASP A 136 -0.95 0.03 -9.20
CA ASP A 136 -1.17 -1.21 -8.45
C ASP A 136 -2.37 -1.11 -7.49
N GLU A 137 -2.55 -2.14 -6.66
CA GLU A 137 -3.62 -2.21 -5.65
C GLU A 137 -3.54 -1.13 -4.56
N ASN A 138 -2.38 -0.50 -4.39
CA ASN A 138 -2.15 0.58 -3.42
C ASN A 138 -2.20 1.97 -4.08
N ASP A 139 -2.66 2.03 -5.34
CA ASP A 139 -2.63 3.21 -6.19
C ASP A 139 -1.21 3.75 -6.43
N GLU A 140 -0.17 2.91 -6.32
CA GLU A 140 1.20 3.26 -6.70
C GLU A 140 1.35 3.17 -8.24
N VAL A 141 1.81 4.27 -8.85
CA VAL A 141 1.93 4.37 -10.32
C VAL A 141 3.04 3.45 -10.84
N ILE A 142 2.71 2.64 -11.85
CA ILE A 142 3.67 1.80 -12.55
C ILE A 142 4.41 2.62 -13.61
N GLU A 143 5.69 2.91 -13.37
CA GLU A 143 6.52 3.66 -14.31
C GLU A 143 6.89 2.84 -15.57
N ASP A 144 7.26 1.57 -15.38
CA ASP A 144 7.76 0.69 -16.45
C ASP A 144 6.63 -0.17 -17.07
N VAL A 145 5.61 0.48 -17.64
CA VAL A 145 4.43 -0.20 -18.22
C VAL A 145 4.80 -1.19 -19.34
N GLU A 146 5.73 -0.83 -20.22
CA GLU A 146 6.16 -1.70 -21.33
C GLU A 146 6.82 -2.99 -20.83
N ASP A 147 7.62 -2.91 -19.77
CA ASP A 147 8.28 -4.09 -19.19
C ASP A 147 7.33 -4.92 -18.34
N ALA A 148 6.40 -4.29 -17.63
CA ALA A 148 5.43 -4.97 -16.77
C ALA A 148 4.37 -5.72 -17.60
N VAL A 149 3.59 -4.99 -18.41
CA VAL A 149 2.39 -5.52 -19.08
C VAL A 149 2.40 -5.35 -20.60
N GLY A 150 3.36 -4.59 -21.14
CA GLY A 150 3.39 -4.24 -22.56
C GLY A 150 2.31 -3.24 -22.91
N ILE A 151 2.69 -2.12 -23.54
CA ILE A 151 1.75 -1.02 -23.84
C ILE A 151 0.63 -1.47 -24.80
N ASP A 152 0.95 -2.40 -25.70
CA ASP A 152 0.00 -2.95 -26.66
C ASP A 152 -1.18 -3.66 -25.98
N SER A 153 -0.98 -4.25 -24.80
CA SER A 153 -2.00 -4.97 -24.04
C SER A 153 -3.13 -4.04 -23.56
N LEU A 154 -2.79 -2.79 -23.23
CA LEU A 154 -3.76 -1.77 -22.77
C LEU A 154 -4.74 -1.32 -23.86
N ASN A 155 -4.54 -1.74 -25.12
CA ASN A 155 -5.46 -1.48 -26.22
C ASN A 155 -6.36 -2.69 -26.56
N ARG A 156 -6.34 -3.75 -25.73
CA ARG A 156 -7.06 -5.02 -25.97
C ARG A 156 -8.31 -5.20 -25.10
N PHE A 157 -8.74 -4.17 -24.37
CA PHE A 157 -10.03 -4.19 -23.67
C PHE A 157 -11.17 -4.50 -24.65
N GLY A 158 -12.06 -5.42 -24.28
CA GLY A 158 -13.13 -5.95 -25.13
C GLY A 158 -12.74 -7.17 -25.99
N GLU A 159 -11.50 -7.66 -25.94
CA GLU A 159 -11.13 -8.92 -26.62
C GLU A 159 -11.76 -10.15 -25.94
N TYR A 160 -11.75 -10.17 -24.61
CA TYR A 160 -12.38 -11.20 -23.79
C TYR A 160 -13.47 -10.60 -22.88
N GLU A 161 -13.12 -9.56 -22.14
CA GLU A 161 -14.01 -8.81 -21.24
C GLU A 161 -13.94 -7.32 -21.56
N ASP A 162 -15.03 -6.60 -21.32
CA ASP A 162 -15.17 -5.18 -21.71
C ASP A 162 -14.28 -4.26 -20.84
N ASP A 163 -14.10 -4.61 -19.57
CA ASP A 163 -13.44 -3.83 -18.54
C ASP A 163 -12.18 -4.48 -17.96
N SER A 164 -11.74 -5.62 -18.50
CA SER A 164 -10.52 -6.29 -18.04
C SER A 164 -9.65 -6.83 -19.19
N VAL A 165 -8.35 -6.90 -18.94
CA VAL A 165 -7.36 -7.59 -19.77
C VAL A 165 -6.40 -8.36 -18.88
N PHE A 166 -6.13 -9.62 -19.24
CA PHE A 166 -5.19 -10.47 -18.52
C PHE A 166 -3.88 -10.59 -19.30
N VAL A 167 -2.74 -10.33 -18.65
CA VAL A 167 -1.41 -10.32 -19.28
C VAL A 167 -0.46 -11.22 -18.52
N ARG A 168 0.23 -12.11 -19.23
CA ARG A 168 1.33 -12.90 -18.67
C ARG A 168 2.68 -12.27 -18.98
N ASN A 169 3.51 -12.16 -17.95
CA ASN A 169 4.92 -11.78 -18.06
C ASN A 169 5.81 -12.92 -17.56
N ASP A 170 6.38 -13.68 -18.49
CA ASP A 170 7.26 -14.82 -18.18
C ASP A 170 8.57 -14.40 -17.50
N ALA A 171 9.06 -13.19 -17.80
CA ALA A 171 10.30 -12.67 -17.25
C ALA A 171 10.14 -12.31 -15.77
N ARG A 172 8.97 -11.78 -15.39
CA ARG A 172 8.61 -11.46 -14.00
C ARG A 172 7.94 -12.60 -13.25
N LYS A 173 7.51 -13.67 -13.95
CA LYS A 173 6.68 -14.74 -13.38
C LYS A 173 5.42 -14.16 -12.72
N CYS A 174 4.76 -13.26 -13.44
CA CYS A 174 3.54 -12.62 -12.98
C CYS A 174 2.44 -12.72 -14.03
N ASP A 175 1.23 -12.97 -13.55
CA ASP A 175 -0.01 -12.78 -14.28
C ASP A 175 -0.66 -11.50 -13.76
N TYR A 176 -0.87 -10.55 -14.66
CA TYR A 176 -1.52 -9.27 -14.37
C TYR A 176 -2.98 -9.31 -14.82
N GLU A 177 -3.88 -8.97 -13.91
CA GLU A 177 -5.25 -8.57 -14.23
C GLU A 177 -5.28 -7.05 -14.30
N ILE A 178 -5.68 -6.48 -15.43
CA ILE A 178 -5.74 -5.04 -15.63
C ILE A 178 -7.20 -4.64 -15.73
N LEU A 179 -7.70 -3.88 -14.76
CA LEU A 179 -9.07 -3.40 -14.70
C LEU A 179 -9.16 -1.96 -15.23
N LEU A 180 -10.16 -1.68 -16.05
CA LEU A 180 -10.42 -0.35 -16.61
C LEU A 180 -11.26 0.50 -15.64
N ASP A 181 -10.69 1.59 -15.12
CA ASP A 181 -11.43 2.62 -14.40
C ASP A 181 -11.72 3.82 -15.31
N GLN A 182 -12.99 4.22 -15.38
CA GLN A 182 -13.42 5.36 -16.19
C GLN A 182 -13.12 6.72 -15.53
N ARG A 183 -12.72 6.72 -14.25
CA ARG A 183 -12.24 7.90 -13.53
C ARG A 183 -10.78 8.16 -13.88
N THR A 184 -10.33 9.39 -13.64
CA THR A 184 -8.89 9.72 -13.72
C THR A 184 -8.17 9.35 -12.43
N TYR A 185 -6.88 9.05 -12.50
CA TYR A 185 -6.08 8.70 -11.32
C TYR A 185 -6.14 9.80 -10.25
N SER A 186 -6.09 11.07 -10.67
CA SER A 186 -6.15 12.21 -9.75
C SER A 186 -7.47 12.27 -8.97
N GLU A 187 -8.61 12.00 -9.61
CA GLU A 187 -9.92 11.98 -8.93
C GLU A 187 -10.00 10.88 -7.86
N VAL A 188 -9.33 9.75 -8.09
CA VAL A 188 -9.32 8.61 -7.16
C VAL A 188 -8.40 8.88 -5.98
N VAL A 189 -7.20 9.38 -6.22
CA VAL A 189 -6.22 9.66 -5.15
C VAL A 189 -6.66 10.85 -4.28
N GLU A 190 -7.32 11.86 -4.84
CA GLU A 190 -7.82 13.00 -4.07
C GLU A 190 -8.95 12.63 -3.09
N ASP A 191 -9.74 11.61 -3.40
CA ASP A 191 -10.88 11.16 -2.57
C ASP A 191 -10.45 10.12 -1.51
N MET A 192 -9.21 9.63 -1.58
CA MET A 192 -8.70 8.65 -0.61
C MET A 192 -8.33 9.27 0.74
N PRO A 193 -8.70 8.62 1.86
CA PRO A 193 -8.23 9.05 3.17
C PRO A 193 -6.70 8.94 3.21
N HIS A 194 -6.01 9.98 3.70
CA HIS A 194 -4.56 10.02 3.78
C HIS A 194 -3.98 8.73 4.37
N GLN A 195 -3.19 8.01 3.56
CA GLN A 195 -2.45 6.84 4.04
C GLN A 195 -1.37 7.31 5.02
N MET A 196 -1.34 6.73 6.22
CA MET A 196 -0.24 6.97 7.17
C MET A 196 0.95 6.11 6.75
N GLU A 197 2.07 6.75 6.40
CA GLU A 197 3.35 6.04 6.21
C GLU A 197 3.71 5.28 7.51
N VAL A 198 4.13 4.01 7.36
CA VAL A 198 4.42 3.06 8.44
C VAL A 198 5.91 3.04 8.79
#